data_AF-A0AAU6P317-F1
#
_entry.id   AF-A0AAU6P317-F1
#
_cell.length_a   1.000
_cell.length_b   1.000
_cell.length_c   1.000
_cell.angle_alpha   90.00
_cell.angle_beta   90.00
_cell.angle_gamma   90.00
#
_symmetry.space_group_name_H-M   'P 1'
#
loop_
_entity.id
_entity.type
_entity.pdbx_description
1 polymer ?
#
loop_
_entity_poly.entity_id
_entity_poly.type
_entity_poly.pdbx_seq_one_letter_code
_entity_poly.pdbx_strand_id
1 'polypeptide(L)'
;MKQKKSFLFISCDEAKHICDKAQYKEASILEKMKLNVRYLWCRVTRSYVKRNKKLTHSIKGSNINCLNNSEKKHLQKQFKQELKKQQ
;
A
#
# COMPACT_ATOMS: atom_id res chain seq x y z
N MET A 1 7.30 -18.71 24.18
CA MET A 1 6.17 -19.51 23.65
C MET A 1 5.85 -19.07 22.23
N LYS A 2 6.15 -19.88 21.20
CA LYS A 2 5.78 -19.58 19.81
C LYS A 2 4.26 -19.75 19.69
N GLN A 3 3.51 -18.65 19.59
CA GLN A 3 2.07 -18.71 19.37
C GLN A 3 1.82 -19.50 18.08
N LYS A 4 1.09 -20.61 18.18
CA LYS A 4 0.59 -21.35 17.01
C LYS A 4 -0.36 -20.41 16.27
N LYS A 5 0.16 -19.68 15.28
CA LYS A 5 -0.66 -18.92 14.35
C LYS A 5 -1.48 -19.93 13.55
N SER A 6 -2.76 -20.07 13.89
CA SER A 6 -3.68 -20.79 13.03
C SER A 6 -3.60 -20.15 11.64
N PHE A 7 -3.37 -20.97 10.61
CA PHE A 7 -3.15 -20.54 9.24
C PHE A 7 -4.25 -19.59 8.72
N LEU A 8 -5.45 -19.67 9.31
CA LEU A 8 -6.64 -18.88 8.98
C LEU A 8 -6.86 -17.63 9.86
N PHE A 9 -6.10 -17.46 10.95
CA PHE A 9 -6.29 -16.36 11.92
C PHE A 9 -5.03 -15.49 12.01
N ILE A 10 -4.85 -14.63 11.02
CA ILE A 10 -3.84 -13.56 11.05
C ILE A 10 -4.17 -12.54 12.14
N SER A 11 -3.14 -11.91 12.73
CA SER A 11 -3.33 -10.84 13.72
C SER A 11 -3.92 -9.57 13.08
N CYS A 12 -4.40 -8.63 13.90
CA CYS A 12 -4.84 -7.32 13.39
C CYS A 12 -3.73 -6.59 12.63
N ASP A 13 -2.49 -6.62 13.14
CA ASP A 13 -1.38 -5.89 12.52
C ASP A 13 -0.89 -6.59 11.25
N GLU A 14 -0.87 -7.93 11.24
CA GLU A 14 -0.62 -8.69 10.01
C GLU A 14 -1.69 -8.42 8.96
N ALA A 15 -2.96 -8.31 9.37
CA ALA A 15 -4.04 -7.92 8.47
C ALA A 15 -3.83 -6.50 7.92
N LYS A 16 -3.45 -5.51 8.74
CA LYS A 16 -3.15 -4.14 8.25
C LYS A 16 -2.03 -4.16 7.21
N HIS A 17 -0.94 -4.86 7.49
CA HIS A 17 0.18 -4.98 6.56
C HIS A 17 -0.23 -5.63 5.23
N ILE A 18 -1.07 -6.69 5.27
CA ILE A 18 -1.63 -7.29 4.06
C ILE A 18 -2.56 -6.31 3.33
N CYS A 19 -3.35 -5.50 4.04
CA CYS A 19 -4.17 -4.45 3.41
C CYS A 19 -3.31 -3.45 2.65
N ASP A 20 -2.19 -3.02 3.23
CA ASP A 20 -1.28 -2.06 2.61
C ASP A 20 -0.65 -2.68 1.35
N LYS A 21 -0.11 -3.90 1.44
CA LYS A 21 0.36 -4.64 0.26
C LYS A 21 -0.73 -4.76 -0.81
N ALA A 22 -1.97 -5.02 -0.44
CA ALA A 22 -3.07 -5.14 -1.39
C ALA A 22 -3.36 -3.82 -2.12
N GLN A 23 -3.22 -2.68 -1.44
CA GLN A 23 -3.39 -1.34 -2.02
C GLN A 23 -2.35 -1.06 -3.12
N TYR A 24 -1.12 -1.53 -2.94
CA TYR A 24 -0.03 -1.36 -3.91
C TYR A 24 0.12 -2.51 -4.91
N LYS A 25 -0.85 -3.44 -4.95
CA LYS A 25 -0.84 -4.64 -5.80
C LYS A 25 0.32 -5.62 -5.50
N GLU A 26 0.84 -5.60 -4.28
CA GLU A 26 1.96 -6.43 -3.81
C GLU A 26 1.48 -7.65 -3.01
N ALA A 27 0.19 -7.72 -2.64
CA ALA A 27 -0.35 -8.85 -1.88
C ALA A 27 -0.59 -10.08 -2.78
N SER A 28 -0.06 -11.21 -2.33
CA SER A 28 -0.29 -12.53 -2.92
C SER A 28 -1.76 -12.98 -2.79
N ILE A 29 -2.14 -14.00 -3.56
CA ILE A 29 -3.49 -14.57 -3.55
C ILE A 29 -3.81 -15.15 -2.16
N LEU A 30 -2.88 -15.88 -1.54
CA LEU A 30 -3.07 -16.46 -0.21
C LEU A 30 -3.21 -15.39 0.89
N GLU A 31 -2.44 -14.31 0.82
CA GLU A 31 -2.58 -13.17 1.75
C GLU A 31 -3.98 -12.54 1.62
N LYS A 32 -4.46 -12.34 0.39
CA LYS A 32 -5.82 -11.82 0.15
C LYS A 32 -6.91 -12.74 0.70
N MET A 33 -6.76 -14.06 0.55
CA MET A 33 -7.72 -15.04 1.12
C MET A 33 -7.75 -14.99 2.66
N LYS A 34 -6.58 -14.93 3.31
CA LYS A 34 -6.49 -14.76 4.77
C LYS A 34 -7.13 -13.46 5.24
N LEU A 35 -6.91 -12.38 4.48
CA LEU A 35 -7.52 -11.09 4.78
C LEU A 35 -9.05 -11.14 4.64
N ASN A 36 -9.58 -11.79 3.59
CA ASN A 36 -11.02 -12.03 3.39
C ASN A 36 -11.67 -12.73 4.59
N VAL A 37 -11.04 -13.76 5.14
CA VAL A 37 -11.53 -14.42 6.36
C VAL A 37 -11.54 -13.45 7.56
N ARG A 38 -10.47 -12.65 7.73
CA ARG A 38 -10.40 -11.66 8.82
C ARG A 38 -11.48 -10.59 8.73
N TYR A 39 -11.87 -10.15 7.53
CA TYR A 39 -12.93 -9.16 7.34
C TYR A 39 -14.28 -9.57 7.92
N LEU A 40 -14.61 -10.87 7.87
CA LEU A 40 -15.92 -11.38 8.28
C LEU A 40 -16.25 -11.01 9.73
N TRP A 41 -15.25 -11.02 10.61
CA TRP A 41 -15.46 -10.84 12.04
C TRP A 41 -14.70 -9.65 12.63
N CYS A 42 -13.55 -9.25 12.06
CA CYS A 42 -12.73 -8.17 12.63
C CYS A 42 -13.23 -6.78 12.20
N ARG A 43 -13.87 -6.05 13.12
CA ARG A 43 -14.31 -4.66 12.90
C ARG A 43 -13.14 -3.70 12.62
N VAL A 44 -11.99 -3.90 13.28
CA VAL A 44 -10.79 -3.07 13.10
C VAL A 44 -10.26 -3.17 11.67
N THR A 45 -10.10 -4.39 11.15
CA THR A 45 -9.66 -4.64 9.76
C THR A 45 -10.64 -4.05 8.75
N ARG A 46 -11.96 -4.23 8.97
CA ARG A 46 -13.01 -3.59 8.15
C ARG A 46 -12.87 -2.07 8.10
N SER A 47 -12.70 -1.43 9.26
CA SER A 47 -12.53 0.03 9.36
C SER A 47 -11.25 0.52 8.68
N TYR A 48 -10.12 -0.18 8.87
CA TYR A 48 -8.85 0.14 8.22
C TYR A 48 -8.98 0.16 6.70
N VAL A 49 -9.59 -0.88 6.15
CA VAL A 49 -9.77 -1.01 4.70
C VAL A 49 -10.73 0.02 4.15
N LYS A 50 -11.85 0.28 4.86
CA LYS A 50 -12.80 1.32 4.44
C LYS A 50 -12.10 2.68 4.31
N ARG A 51 -11.23 3.03 5.26
CA ARG A 51 -10.42 4.25 5.20
C ARG A 51 -9.46 4.26 4.01
N ASN A 52 -8.72 3.19 3.79
CA ASN A 52 -7.77 3.07 2.67
C ASN A 52 -8.46 3.11 1.29
N LYS A 53 -9.62 2.44 1.15
CA LYS A 53 -10.45 2.54 -0.06
C LYS A 53 -10.94 3.97 -0.28
N LYS A 54 -11.43 4.64 0.76
CA LYS A 54 -11.85 6.05 0.67
C LYS A 54 -10.71 6.94 0.20
N LEU A 55 -9.51 6.80 0.79
CA LEU A 55 -8.32 7.54 0.37
C LEU A 55 -7.98 7.27 -1.10
N THR A 56 -7.97 6.01 -1.52
CA THR A 56 -7.70 5.63 -2.91
C THR A 56 -8.72 6.26 -3.88
N HIS A 57 -10.00 6.26 -3.52
CA HIS A 57 -11.04 6.90 -4.33
C HIS A 57 -10.87 8.42 -4.38
N SER A 58 -10.56 9.07 -3.26
CA SER A 58 -10.30 10.51 -3.22
C SER A 58 -9.12 10.90 -4.11
N ILE A 59 -8.01 10.16 -4.05
CA ILE A 59 -6.83 10.41 -4.89
C ILE A 59 -7.13 10.20 -6.37
N LYS A 60 -7.87 9.14 -6.73
CA LYS A 60 -8.25 8.86 -8.12
C LYS A 60 -9.27 9.85 -8.68
N GLY A 61 -10.13 10.39 -7.82
CA GLY A 61 -11.15 11.37 -8.19
C GLY A 61 -10.63 12.81 -8.20
N SER A 62 -9.50 13.10 -7.55
CA SER A 62 -8.85 14.39 -7.65
C SER A 62 -8.12 14.52 -8.99
N ASN A 63 -8.23 15.68 -9.63
CA ASN A 63 -7.47 16.06 -10.83
C ASN A 63 -6.00 16.35 -10.49
N ILE A 64 -5.29 15.35 -9.95
CA ILE A 64 -3.88 15.49 -9.60
C ILE A 64 -3.08 15.50 -10.90
N ASN A 65 -2.40 16.62 -11.16
CA ASN A 65 -1.42 16.70 -12.23
C ASN A 65 -0.11 16.05 -11.75
N CYS A 66 0.14 14.83 -12.21
CA CYS A 66 1.37 14.10 -11.90
C CYS A 66 2.45 14.44 -12.92
N LEU A 67 3.73 14.48 -12.48
CA LEU A 67 4.85 14.59 -13.41
C LEU A 67 4.79 13.47 -14.44
N ASN A 68 4.89 13.84 -15.71
CA ASN A 68 5.05 12.88 -16.78
C ASN A 68 6.48 12.30 -16.78
N ASN A 69 6.67 11.20 -17.52
CA ASN A 69 7.96 10.52 -17.58
C ASN A 69 9.09 11.40 -18.14
N SER A 70 8.77 12.35 -19.02
CA SER A 70 9.77 13.27 -19.60
C SER A 70 10.24 14.29 -18.55
N GLU A 71 9.30 14.93 -17.86
CA GLU A 71 9.57 15.87 -16.77
C GLU A 71 10.39 15.20 -15.66
N LYS A 72 10.02 13.98 -15.28
CA LYS A 72 10.75 13.20 -14.28
C LYS A 72 12.19 12.92 -14.71
N LYS A 73 12.40 12.51 -15.96
CA LYS A 73 13.75 12.27 -16.52
C LYS A 73 14.56 13.55 -16.61
N HIS A 74 13.91 14.66 -16.99
CA HIS A 74 14.55 15.97 -17.06
C HIS A 74 15.03 16.42 -15.69
N LEU A 75 14.15 16.37 -14.68
CA LEU A 75 14.48 16.70 -13.30
C LEU A 75 15.64 15.84 -12.77
N GLN A 76 15.61 14.53 -13.05
CA GLN A 76 16.68 13.62 -12.62
C GLN A 76 18.02 13.91 -13.31
N LYS A 77 17.99 14.30 -14.60
CA LYS A 77 19.19 14.70 -15.33
C LYS A 77 19.78 15.99 -14.76
N GLN A 78 18.95 17.01 -14.54
CA GLN A 78 19.39 18.28 -13.95
C GLN A 78 19.97 18.06 -12.55
N PHE A 79 19.29 17.30 -11.70
CA PHE A 79 19.77 16.97 -10.37
C PHE A 79 21.16 16.32 -10.38
N LYS A 80 21.38 15.34 -11.27
CA LYS A 80 22.70 14.70 -11.44
C LYS A 80 23.78 15.65 -11.97
N GLN A 81 23.42 16.61 -12.82
CA GLN A 81 24.35 17.61 -13.32
C GLN A 81 24.79 18.55 -12.20
N GLU A 82 23.86 19.04 -11.38
CA GLU A 82 24.20 19.91 -10.25
C GLU A 82 25.03 19.19 -9.18
N LEU A 83 24.72 17.92 -8.87
CA LEU A 83 25.52 17.12 -7.94
C LEU A 83 26.99 17.00 -8.39
N LYS A 84 27.23 16.83 -9.70
CA LYS A 84 28.59 16.73 -10.25
C LYS A 84 29.38 18.05 -10.16
N LYS A 85 28.70 19.20 -10.10
CA LYS A 85 29.36 20.50 -9.94
C LYS A 85 29.78 20.77 -8.49
N GLN A 86 29.23 20.03 -7.54
CA GLN A 86 29.55 20.12 -6.11
C GLN A 86 30.63 19.12 -5.67
N GLN A 87 31.11 18.28 -6.58
CA GLN A 87 32.24 17.36 -6.39
C GLN A 87 33.49 17.94 -7.03
#